data_AF-A0A959JTP2-F1
#
_entry.id   AF-A0A959JTP2-F1
#
_cell.length_a   1.000
_cell.length_b   1.000
_cell.length_c   1.000
_cell.angle_alpha   90.00
_cell.angle_beta   90.00
_cell.angle_gamma   90.00
#
_symmetry.space_group_name_H-M   'P 1'
#
loop_
_entity.id
_entity.type
_entity.pdbx_description
1 polymer ?
#
loop_
_entity_poly.entity_id
_entity_poly.type
_entity_poly.pdbx_seq_one_letter_code
_entity_poly.pdbx_strand_id
1 'polypeptide(L)'
;KLIISHLRKIFYDQWGWNSELIKGAKDVENRYQVTIADDASEHSREVRRYQNREYQPKHRVITYTDHDRVYGASRAGEVPFIYKSDHQEVLLPEGYYCDIAHILAGLDAYNHPQLVSPLPSFLGFIRYLFPHVDHSQDIVTWLGDIASSCGDFLFKFLKNGHQPLDHQQMQYFINKNAPGSDMLGNIDAFIISRNYDVGASNGMRFTEILEDYYNGAGQKYNDHRFSLFCQYFGLKGWDGQKFANESQWLRHYRKELRDNVCFQVFSLTDEKLDSVWLPLVVWFGMYKPTLKMEYLLELYLNALKSLIQKEPNT
;
A
#
# COMPACT_ATOMS: atom_id res chain seq x y z
N LYS A 1 6.57 5.10 17.33
CA LYS A 1 5.48 5.84 16.62
C LYS A 1 5.98 7.01 15.77
N LEU A 2 6.30 8.18 16.36
CA LEU A 2 6.54 9.42 15.59
C LEU A 2 7.67 9.32 14.55
N ILE A 3 8.76 8.62 14.87
CA ILE A 3 9.89 8.48 13.95
C ILE A 3 9.52 7.71 12.67
N ILE A 4 8.69 6.67 12.78
CA ILE A 4 8.21 5.89 11.64
C ILE A 4 7.32 6.76 10.76
N SER A 5 6.40 7.53 11.36
CA SER A 5 5.57 8.49 10.62
C SER A 5 6.41 9.53 9.87
N HIS A 6 7.44 10.10 10.51
CA HIS A 6 8.35 11.04 9.86
C HIS A 6 9.14 10.41 8.71
N LEU A 7 9.68 9.20 8.92
CA LEU A 7 10.40 8.48 7.87
C LEU A 7 9.48 8.12 6.71
N ARG A 8 8.28 7.57 6.98
CA ARG A 8 7.29 7.32 5.93
C ARG A 8 6.96 8.62 5.17
N LYS A 9 6.75 9.75 5.83
CA LYS A 9 6.50 11.04 5.13
C LYS A 9 7.70 11.53 4.30
N ILE A 10 8.92 11.07 4.61
CA ILE A 10 10.14 11.36 3.85
C ILE A 10 10.32 10.44 2.64
N PHE A 11 9.76 9.23 2.64
CA PHE A 11 9.92 8.26 1.54
C PHE A 11 8.64 8.06 0.73
N TYR A 12 7.49 8.17 1.39
CA TYR A 12 6.19 7.71 0.90
C TYR A 12 5.05 8.62 1.38
N ASP A 13 5.13 9.92 1.07
CA ASP A 13 4.02 10.85 1.23
C ASP A 13 3.20 10.92 -0.07
N GLN A 14 2.17 10.07 -0.14
CA GLN A 14 1.16 10.12 -1.19
C GLN A 14 -0.02 10.98 -0.73
N TRP A 15 -0.60 11.74 -1.67
CA TRP A 15 -1.78 12.56 -1.39
C TRP A 15 -2.93 11.69 -0.86
N GLY A 16 -3.62 12.16 0.18
CA GLY A 16 -4.73 11.44 0.81
C GLY A 16 -4.32 10.40 1.86
N TRP A 17 -3.06 9.97 1.93
CA TRP A 17 -2.65 8.97 2.92
C TRP A 17 -2.78 9.48 4.35
N ASN A 18 -2.27 10.68 4.63
CA ASN A 18 -2.32 11.27 5.97
C ASN A 18 -3.74 11.71 6.39
N SER A 19 -4.61 12.02 5.43
CA SER A 19 -5.96 12.53 5.70
C SER A 19 -7.04 11.45 5.66
N GLU A 20 -6.82 10.37 4.90
CA GLU A 20 -7.83 9.32 4.67
C GLU A 20 -7.40 7.95 5.20
N LEU A 21 -6.15 7.52 4.94
CA LEU A 21 -5.70 6.14 5.21
C LEU A 21 -5.01 5.96 6.57
N ILE A 22 -4.28 6.98 7.04
CA ILE A 22 -3.52 7.01 8.31
C ILE A 22 -3.79 8.36 9.02
N LYS A 23 -5.04 8.60 9.41
CA LYS A 23 -5.51 9.87 10.02
C LYS A 23 -4.77 10.21 11.30
N GLY A 24 -4.36 9.20 12.07
CA GLY A 24 -3.56 9.39 13.29
C GLY A 24 -2.18 10.02 13.03
N ALA A 25 -1.66 9.94 11.81
CA ALA A 25 -0.40 10.55 11.40
C ALA A 25 -0.57 11.95 10.76
N LYS A 26 -1.79 12.48 10.69
CA LYS A 26 -2.10 13.78 10.05
C LYS A 26 -1.27 14.92 10.64
N ASP A 27 -1.21 15.00 11.96
CA ASP A 27 -0.59 16.12 12.69
C ASP A 27 0.92 15.96 12.84
N VAL A 28 1.50 14.84 12.38
CA VAL A 28 2.95 14.68 12.30
C VAL A 28 3.47 15.58 11.18
N GLU A 29 4.36 16.51 11.50
CA GLU A 29 4.88 17.47 10.53
C GLU A 29 5.62 16.76 9.37
N ASN A 30 5.30 17.17 8.14
CA ASN A 30 6.05 16.77 6.95
C ASN A 30 7.38 17.53 6.91
N ARG A 31 8.49 16.83 6.64
CA ARG A 31 9.78 17.51 6.48
C ARG A 31 9.87 18.30 5.18
N TYR A 32 9.33 17.75 4.10
CA TYR A 32 9.41 18.32 2.77
C TYR A 32 8.05 18.83 2.32
N GLN A 33 8.07 19.84 1.44
CA GLN A 33 6.88 20.30 0.76
C GLN A 33 6.56 19.38 -0.41
N VAL A 34 5.31 18.94 -0.50
CA VAL A 34 4.81 18.13 -1.60
C VAL A 34 3.79 18.95 -2.38
N THR A 35 4.02 19.13 -3.68
CA THR A 35 3.09 19.82 -4.59
C THR A 35 2.76 18.92 -5.78
N ILE A 36 1.55 19.10 -6.33
CA ILE A 36 1.15 18.48 -7.59
C ILE A 36 1.29 19.54 -8.69
N ALA A 37 2.15 19.26 -9.67
CA ALA A 37 2.35 20.05 -10.87
C ALA A 37 1.66 19.38 -12.06
N ASP A 38 1.28 20.20 -13.04
CA ASP A 38 0.72 19.72 -14.31
C ASP A 38 1.81 19.17 -15.22
N ASP A 39 2.96 19.83 -15.26
CA ASP A 39 4.09 19.46 -16.09
C ASP A 39 5.14 18.67 -15.31
N ALA A 40 5.83 17.76 -16.02
CA ALA A 40 6.98 17.06 -15.47
C ALA A 40 8.14 18.03 -15.21
N SER A 41 8.72 17.97 -14.02
CA SER A 41 9.99 18.60 -13.68
C SER A 41 11.08 17.55 -13.43
N GLU A 42 12.32 18.00 -13.38
CA GLU A 42 13.45 17.17 -12.92
C GLU A 42 13.11 16.56 -11.55
N HIS A 43 13.26 15.23 -11.43
CA HIS A 43 12.91 14.43 -10.24
C HIS A 43 11.44 14.44 -9.78
N SER A 44 10.52 14.97 -10.60
CA SER A 44 9.10 14.80 -10.32
C SER A 44 8.66 13.36 -10.57
N ARG A 45 7.75 12.85 -9.73
CA ARG A 45 7.17 11.50 -9.90
C ARG A 45 5.75 11.60 -10.38
N GLU A 46 5.42 10.80 -11.38
CA GLU A 46 4.07 10.75 -11.94
C GLU A 46 3.04 10.31 -10.89
N VAL A 47 1.91 11.01 -10.84
CA VAL A 47 0.73 10.69 -10.05
C VAL A 47 -0.40 10.41 -11.01
N ARG A 48 -0.99 9.22 -10.86
CA ARG A 48 -2.07 8.79 -11.73
C ARG A 48 -3.34 9.57 -11.44
N ARG A 49 -3.93 10.16 -12.47
CA ARG A 49 -5.26 10.78 -12.45
C ARG A 49 -5.99 10.48 -13.75
N TYR A 50 -7.31 10.40 -13.66
CA TYR A 50 -8.19 10.22 -14.80
C TYR A 50 -9.19 11.36 -14.87
N GLN A 51 -9.29 11.97 -16.06
CA GLN A 51 -10.28 12.98 -16.40
C GLN A 51 -10.85 12.65 -17.78
N ASN A 52 -12.18 12.68 -17.88
CA ASN A 52 -12.96 12.18 -19.00
C ASN A 52 -12.56 10.75 -19.40
N ARG A 53 -12.26 9.89 -18.41
CA ARG A 53 -11.75 8.51 -18.58
C ARG A 53 -10.38 8.43 -19.29
N GLU A 54 -9.74 9.55 -19.53
CA GLU A 54 -8.41 9.63 -20.08
C GLU A 54 -7.39 9.84 -18.98
N TYR A 55 -6.21 9.25 -19.21
CA TYR A 55 -5.09 9.38 -18.31
C TYR A 55 -4.53 10.80 -18.38
N GLN A 56 -4.52 11.49 -17.25
CA GLN A 56 -3.93 12.81 -17.09
C GLN A 56 -2.67 12.68 -16.25
N PRO A 57 -1.47 12.75 -16.84
CA PRO A 57 -0.25 12.75 -16.06
C PRO A 57 -0.24 14.02 -15.20
N LYS A 58 -0.18 13.82 -13.88
CA LYS A 58 0.18 14.86 -12.93
C LYS A 58 1.52 14.48 -12.32
N HIS A 59 2.24 15.44 -11.77
CA HIS A 59 3.59 15.21 -11.28
C HIS A 59 3.73 15.68 -9.84
N ARG A 60 4.02 14.75 -8.94
CA ARG A 60 4.41 15.04 -7.57
C ARG A 60 5.83 15.59 -7.55
N VAL A 61 5.97 16.81 -7.07
CA VAL A 61 7.25 17.48 -6.85
C VAL A 61 7.49 17.60 -5.36
N ILE A 62 8.70 17.26 -4.92
CA ILE A 62 9.09 17.26 -3.51
C ILE A 62 10.29 18.18 -3.35
N THR A 63 10.17 19.17 -2.46
CA THR A 63 11.17 20.21 -2.25
C THR A 63 11.42 20.48 -0.76
N TYR A 64 12.58 21.03 -0.42
CA TYR A 64 12.79 21.60 0.92
C TYR A 64 11.86 22.80 1.15
N THR A 65 11.38 22.93 2.39
CA THR A 65 10.65 24.12 2.82
C THR A 65 11.62 25.26 3.13
N ASP A 66 11.11 26.50 3.23
CA ASP A 66 11.87 27.68 3.67
C ASP A 66 12.23 27.66 5.17
N HIS A 67 11.71 26.67 5.90
CA HIS A 67 11.92 26.43 7.33
C HIS A 67 12.45 25.01 7.60
N ASP A 68 13.16 24.38 6.67
CA ASP A 68 13.77 23.06 6.91
C ASP A 68 14.71 23.12 8.12
N ARG A 69 14.62 22.11 9.01
CA ARG A 69 15.34 22.11 10.30
C ARG A 69 16.86 22.03 10.17
N VAL A 70 17.39 21.59 9.02
CA VAL A 70 18.83 21.41 8.79
C VAL A 70 19.38 22.51 7.90
N TYR A 71 18.65 22.87 6.84
CA TYR A 71 19.12 23.82 5.83
C TYR A 71 18.46 25.20 5.92
N GLY A 72 17.41 25.38 6.73
CA GLY A 72 16.61 26.60 6.76
C GLY A 72 16.13 26.97 5.36
N ALA A 73 16.18 28.27 5.03
CA ALA A 73 15.79 28.78 3.73
C ALA A 73 16.83 28.54 2.62
N SER A 74 18.04 28.05 2.93
CA SER A 74 19.16 28.05 1.97
C SER A 74 18.97 27.08 0.80
N ARG A 75 18.02 26.16 0.89
CA ARG A 75 17.68 25.16 -0.14
C ARG A 75 16.19 25.14 -0.47
N ALA A 76 15.43 26.14 -0.03
CA ALA A 76 13.99 26.20 -0.25
C ALA A 76 13.66 26.04 -1.74
N GLY A 77 12.75 25.14 -2.07
CA GLY A 77 12.39 24.84 -3.47
C GLY A 77 13.34 23.89 -4.21
N GLU A 78 14.48 23.50 -3.62
CA GLU A 78 15.36 22.48 -4.20
C GLU A 78 14.86 21.06 -3.89
N VAL A 79 15.08 20.13 -4.82
CA VAL A 79 14.79 18.70 -4.64
C VAL A 79 15.75 18.10 -3.60
N PRO A 80 15.25 17.43 -2.54
CA PRO A 80 16.10 16.79 -1.55
C PRO A 80 16.97 15.70 -2.16
N PHE A 81 18.23 15.59 -1.70
CA PHE A 81 19.21 14.65 -2.25
C PHE A 81 18.69 13.20 -2.29
N ILE A 82 17.89 12.81 -1.30
CA ILE A 82 17.31 11.48 -1.18
C ILE A 82 16.33 11.14 -2.32
N TYR A 83 15.77 12.14 -2.99
CA TYR A 83 14.89 11.99 -4.13
C TYR A 83 15.60 12.09 -5.49
N LYS A 84 16.90 12.43 -5.51
CA LYS A 84 17.64 12.58 -6.77
C LYS A 84 18.01 11.24 -7.41
N SER A 85 18.17 10.19 -6.61
CA SER A 85 18.64 8.87 -7.05
C SER A 85 17.58 7.77 -7.01
N ASP A 86 16.33 8.10 -6.68
CA ASP A 86 15.15 7.22 -6.78
C ASP A 86 15.17 5.85 -6.08
N HIS A 87 16.24 5.48 -5.36
CA HIS A 87 16.38 4.14 -4.78
C HIS A 87 15.82 4.06 -3.35
N GLN A 88 14.61 3.53 -3.24
CA GLN A 88 13.97 3.12 -1.97
C GLN A 88 14.05 1.60 -1.75
N GLU A 89 14.40 0.87 -2.82
CA GLU A 89 14.65 -0.57 -2.79
C GLU A 89 16.06 -0.89 -2.29
N VAL A 90 16.15 -1.92 -1.46
CA VAL A 90 17.42 -2.47 -0.99
C VAL A 90 17.53 -3.94 -1.40
N LEU A 91 18.74 -4.37 -1.76
CA LEU A 91 19.06 -5.79 -1.96
C LEU A 91 19.31 -6.43 -0.59
N LEU A 92 18.47 -7.40 -0.23
CA LEU A 92 18.61 -8.18 0.99
C LEU A 92 19.68 -9.27 0.82
N PRO A 93 20.29 -9.78 1.92
CA PRO A 93 21.33 -10.80 1.88
C PRO A 93 20.96 -12.06 1.08
N GLU A 94 19.69 -12.44 1.10
CA GLU A 94 19.12 -13.59 0.39
C GLU A 94 18.82 -13.32 -1.10
N GLY A 95 19.11 -12.12 -1.60
CA GLY A 95 19.00 -11.75 -3.01
C GLY A 95 17.65 -11.17 -3.44
N TYR A 96 16.70 -11.00 -2.52
CA TYR A 96 15.45 -10.27 -2.80
C TYR A 96 15.66 -8.76 -2.76
N TYR A 97 14.92 -8.03 -3.59
CA TYR A 97 14.75 -6.59 -3.42
C TYR A 97 13.58 -6.33 -2.49
N CYS A 98 13.70 -5.32 -1.63
CA CYS A 98 12.65 -4.92 -0.69
C CYS A 98 12.51 -3.40 -0.70
N ASP A 99 11.29 -2.90 -0.87
CA ASP A 99 11.02 -1.46 -0.73
C ASP A 99 10.81 -1.09 0.74
N ILE A 100 11.78 -0.36 1.30
CA ILE A 100 11.75 0.12 2.69
C ILE A 100 10.60 1.12 2.91
N ALA A 101 10.18 1.83 1.86
CA ALA A 101 9.05 2.74 1.94
C ALA A 101 7.73 2.00 2.21
N HIS A 102 7.54 0.80 1.64
CA HIS A 102 6.42 -0.08 1.93
C HIS A 102 6.46 -0.65 3.35
N ILE A 103 7.66 -0.97 3.88
CA ILE A 103 7.80 -1.34 5.30
C ILE A 103 7.31 -0.18 6.20
N LEU A 104 7.82 1.02 5.96
CA LEU A 104 7.47 2.22 6.73
C LEU A 104 5.97 2.54 6.63
N ALA A 105 5.35 2.36 5.46
CA ALA A 105 3.92 2.49 5.24
C ALA A 105 3.11 1.56 6.16
N GLY A 106 3.39 0.26 6.11
CA GLY A 106 2.70 -0.73 6.95
C GLY A 106 2.92 -0.51 8.44
N LEU A 107 4.14 -0.15 8.86
CA LEU A 107 4.44 0.14 10.26
C LEU A 107 3.77 1.42 10.79
N ASP A 108 3.62 2.44 9.95
CA ASP A 108 2.90 3.67 10.33
C ASP A 108 1.40 3.38 10.50
N ALA A 109 0.80 2.64 9.55
CA ALA A 109 -0.60 2.22 9.68
C ALA A 109 -0.84 1.30 10.87
N TYR A 110 0.10 0.40 11.19
CA TYR A 110 0.03 -0.40 12.41
C TYR A 110 0.06 0.45 13.68
N ASN A 111 0.89 1.50 13.70
CA ASN A 111 1.01 2.42 14.83
C ASN A 111 -0.22 3.31 15.02
N HIS A 112 -0.99 3.52 13.95
CA HIS A 112 -2.22 4.32 13.88
C HIS A 112 -3.38 3.47 13.35
N PRO A 113 -3.79 2.42 14.09
CA PRO A 113 -4.80 1.49 13.59
C PRO A 113 -6.14 2.20 13.45
N GLN A 114 -6.75 2.07 12.27
CA GLN A 114 -8.06 2.65 12.01
C GLN A 114 -8.85 1.82 10.99
N LEU A 115 -10.17 1.92 11.10
CA LEU A 115 -11.09 1.60 10.01
C LEU A 115 -10.92 2.66 8.90
N VAL A 116 -10.85 2.23 7.64
CA VAL A 116 -10.92 3.15 6.51
C VAL A 116 -12.33 3.13 5.94
N SER A 117 -12.99 4.29 5.95
CA SER A 117 -14.39 4.47 5.57
C SER A 117 -14.64 5.94 5.22
N PRO A 118 -15.60 6.26 4.32
CA PRO A 118 -15.99 7.65 4.05
C PRO A 118 -16.77 8.25 5.23
N LEU A 119 -17.19 7.42 6.20
CA LEU A 119 -17.91 7.87 7.38
C LEU A 119 -16.98 8.61 8.35
N PRO A 120 -17.46 9.71 8.97
CA PRO A 120 -16.86 10.25 10.18
C PRO A 120 -16.77 9.19 11.28
N SER A 121 -15.75 9.27 12.14
CA SER A 121 -15.48 8.25 13.17
C SER A 121 -16.67 7.98 14.10
N PHE A 122 -17.48 8.99 14.42
CA PHE A 122 -18.67 8.84 15.28
C PHE A 122 -19.81 8.04 14.62
N LEU A 123 -19.78 7.85 13.30
CA LEU A 123 -20.72 7.00 12.55
C LEU A 123 -20.13 5.61 12.24
N GLY A 124 -18.98 5.26 12.81
CA GLY A 124 -18.33 3.96 12.53
C GLY A 124 -19.20 2.72 12.82
N PHE A 125 -20.22 2.84 13.66
CA PHE A 125 -21.14 1.74 13.99
C PHE A 125 -22.03 1.30 12.81
N ILE A 126 -22.27 2.17 11.82
CA ILE A 126 -23.02 1.83 10.59
C ILE A 126 -22.11 1.50 9.40
N ARG A 127 -20.82 1.25 9.63
CA ARG A 127 -19.82 1.00 8.57
C ARG A 127 -20.24 -0.05 7.55
N TYR A 128 -20.98 -1.07 7.96
CA TYR A 128 -21.45 -2.14 7.07
C TYR A 128 -22.42 -1.69 5.98
N LEU A 129 -22.97 -0.47 6.08
CA LEU A 129 -23.81 0.15 5.07
C LEU A 129 -23.03 0.97 4.03
N PHE A 130 -21.71 1.05 4.15
CA PHE A 130 -20.84 1.85 3.28
C PHE A 130 -19.58 1.06 2.90
N PRO A 131 -18.85 1.45 1.84
CA PRO A 131 -17.52 0.91 1.59
C PRO A 131 -16.63 1.08 2.83
N HIS A 132 -15.96 0.01 3.25
CA HIS A 132 -14.98 0.05 4.33
C HIS A 132 -13.88 -0.99 4.16
N VAL A 133 -12.73 -0.73 4.79
CA VAL A 133 -11.67 -1.71 5.03
C VAL A 133 -11.39 -1.73 6.53
N ASP A 134 -11.43 -2.92 7.14
CA ASP A 134 -11.35 -3.13 8.59
C ASP A 134 -10.01 -2.67 9.17
N HIS A 135 -8.92 -2.80 8.40
CA HIS A 135 -7.57 -2.45 8.82
C HIS A 135 -6.87 -1.53 7.83
N SER A 136 -6.48 -0.34 8.30
CA SER A 136 -5.63 0.60 7.55
C SER A 136 -4.34 -0.03 7.03
N GLN A 137 -3.76 -0.97 7.79
CA GLN A 137 -2.53 -1.65 7.40
C GLN A 137 -2.69 -2.42 6.08
N ASP A 138 -3.83 -3.08 5.84
CA ASP A 138 -4.07 -3.84 4.61
C ASP A 138 -4.15 -2.91 3.39
N ILE A 139 -4.94 -1.83 3.50
CA ILE A 139 -5.17 -0.88 2.40
C ILE A 139 -3.93 -0.05 2.04
N VAL A 140 -3.04 0.27 2.99
CA VAL A 140 -1.79 0.98 2.67
C VAL A 140 -0.65 0.04 2.24
N THR A 141 -0.89 -1.27 2.24
CA THR A 141 0.09 -2.29 1.83
C THR A 141 -0.51 -3.19 0.75
N TRP A 142 -0.49 -4.51 0.95
CA TRP A 142 -0.75 -5.52 -0.06
C TRP A 142 -2.15 -5.43 -0.69
N LEU A 143 -3.18 -5.06 0.08
CA LEU A 143 -4.54 -4.97 -0.45
C LEU A 143 -4.68 -3.73 -1.35
N GLY A 144 -4.01 -2.62 -1.01
CA GLY A 144 -3.95 -1.41 -1.83
C GLY A 144 -3.25 -1.62 -3.17
N ASP A 145 -2.16 -2.41 -3.16
CA ASP A 145 -1.41 -2.76 -4.37
C ASP A 145 -2.26 -3.61 -5.32
N ILE A 146 -2.96 -4.63 -4.80
CA ILE A 146 -3.91 -5.44 -5.58
C ILE A 146 -5.10 -4.58 -6.05
N ALA A 147 -5.62 -3.69 -5.21
CA ALA A 147 -6.71 -2.76 -5.57
C ALA A 147 -6.28 -1.79 -6.68
N SER A 148 -5.02 -1.38 -6.70
CA SER A 148 -4.44 -0.54 -7.75
C SER A 148 -4.48 -1.24 -9.11
N SER A 149 -4.11 -2.53 -9.19
CA SER A 149 -4.26 -3.33 -10.43
C SER A 149 -5.72 -3.46 -10.86
N CYS A 150 -6.64 -3.73 -9.92
CA CYS A 150 -8.07 -3.78 -10.21
C CYS A 150 -8.59 -2.45 -10.80
N GLY A 151 -8.21 -1.32 -10.21
CA GLY A 151 -8.58 0.01 -10.67
C GLY A 151 -8.06 0.30 -12.07
N ASP A 152 -6.80 -0.04 -12.36
CA ASP A 152 -6.21 0.13 -13.69
C ASP A 152 -6.91 -0.74 -14.75
N PHE A 153 -7.33 -1.97 -14.40
CA PHE A 153 -8.14 -2.80 -15.30
C PHE A 153 -9.45 -2.09 -15.68
N LEU A 154 -10.13 -1.49 -14.70
CA LEU A 154 -11.37 -0.74 -14.93
C LEU A 154 -11.13 0.47 -15.83
N PHE A 155 -10.16 1.33 -15.51
CA PHE A 155 -9.92 2.53 -16.31
C PHE A 155 -9.46 2.19 -17.73
N LYS A 156 -8.64 1.14 -17.91
CA LYS A 156 -8.24 0.69 -19.25
C LYS A 156 -9.42 0.14 -20.05
N PHE A 157 -10.31 -0.62 -19.41
CA PHE A 157 -11.55 -1.11 -20.01
C PHE A 157 -12.47 0.04 -20.44
N LEU A 158 -12.69 1.03 -19.57
CA LEU A 158 -13.50 2.21 -19.86
C LEU A 158 -12.91 3.04 -21.01
N LYS A 159 -11.59 3.26 -21.00
CA LYS A 159 -10.87 3.98 -22.07
C LYS A 159 -10.98 3.28 -23.42
N ASN A 160 -10.93 1.95 -23.44
CA ASN A 160 -11.00 1.16 -24.67
C ASN A 160 -12.44 0.86 -25.13
N GLY A 161 -13.43 1.67 -24.74
CA GLY A 161 -14.82 1.47 -25.16
C GLY A 161 -15.43 0.17 -24.63
N HIS A 162 -15.11 -0.22 -23.40
CA HIS A 162 -15.57 -1.43 -22.73
C HIS A 162 -15.05 -2.74 -23.37
N GLN A 163 -13.87 -2.70 -23.98
CA GLN A 163 -13.20 -3.91 -24.46
C GLN A 163 -12.41 -4.58 -23.32
N PRO A 164 -12.58 -5.90 -23.10
CA PRO A 164 -11.81 -6.65 -22.11
C PRO A 164 -10.30 -6.52 -22.32
N LEU A 165 -9.55 -6.51 -21.22
CA LEU A 165 -8.09 -6.57 -21.27
C LEU A 165 -7.64 -8.01 -21.55
N ASP A 166 -6.59 -8.14 -22.34
CA ASP A 166 -5.89 -9.42 -22.51
C ASP A 166 -4.96 -9.72 -21.31
N HIS A 167 -4.40 -10.93 -21.28
CA HIS A 167 -3.52 -11.37 -20.21
C HIS A 167 -2.23 -10.54 -20.10
N GLN A 168 -1.66 -10.07 -21.22
CA GLN A 168 -0.43 -9.30 -21.22
C GLN A 168 -0.65 -7.91 -20.61
N GLN A 169 -1.77 -7.28 -20.96
CA GLN A 169 -2.20 -6.00 -20.38
C GLN A 169 -2.49 -6.14 -18.89
N MET A 170 -3.16 -7.21 -18.47
CA MET A 170 -3.39 -7.46 -17.05
C MET A 170 -2.07 -7.66 -16.30
N GLN A 171 -1.16 -8.49 -16.81
CA GLN A 171 0.15 -8.73 -16.20
C GLN A 171 0.99 -7.45 -16.10
N TYR A 172 0.90 -6.55 -17.08
CA TYR A 172 1.58 -5.25 -17.03
C TYR A 172 1.19 -4.45 -15.78
N PHE A 173 -0.10 -4.31 -15.48
CA PHE A 173 -0.54 -3.56 -14.30
C PHE A 173 -0.29 -4.32 -13.00
N ILE A 174 -0.28 -5.66 -13.02
CA ILE A 174 0.14 -6.45 -11.85
C ILE A 174 1.62 -6.17 -11.54
N ASN A 175 2.50 -6.27 -12.53
CA ASN A 175 3.93 -6.00 -12.36
C ASN A 175 4.22 -4.56 -11.93
N LYS A 176 3.42 -3.60 -12.41
CA LYS A 176 3.59 -2.17 -12.09
C LYS A 176 3.13 -1.83 -10.67
N ASN A 177 2.02 -2.41 -10.20
CA ASN A 177 1.38 -2.01 -8.96
C ASN A 177 1.64 -2.95 -7.78
N ALA A 178 2.07 -4.17 -8.07
CA ALA A 178 2.35 -5.21 -7.10
C ALA A 178 3.69 -5.92 -7.41
N PRO A 179 4.79 -5.19 -7.63
CA PRO A 179 6.09 -5.81 -7.84
C PRO A 179 6.51 -6.61 -6.60
N GLY A 180 7.43 -7.57 -6.80
CA GLY A 180 7.90 -8.45 -5.73
C GLY A 180 8.53 -7.70 -4.55
N SER A 181 9.19 -6.56 -4.81
CA SER A 181 9.82 -5.71 -3.80
C SER A 181 8.82 -5.03 -2.87
N ASP A 182 7.75 -4.45 -3.42
CA ASP A 182 6.65 -3.85 -2.65
C ASP A 182 5.93 -4.93 -1.84
N MET A 183 5.62 -6.07 -2.46
CA MET A 183 4.99 -7.20 -1.81
C MET A 183 5.82 -7.74 -0.63
N LEU A 184 7.14 -7.79 -0.78
CA LEU A 184 8.04 -8.17 0.30
C LEU A 184 8.06 -7.12 1.42
N GLY A 185 8.11 -5.83 1.08
CA GLY A 185 8.03 -4.73 2.05
C GLY A 185 6.72 -4.76 2.85
N ASN A 186 5.60 -5.09 2.18
CA ASN A 186 4.31 -5.30 2.81
C ASN A 186 4.37 -6.44 3.84
N ILE A 187 4.92 -7.59 3.45
CA ILE A 187 5.06 -8.78 4.31
C ILE A 187 5.92 -8.46 5.53
N ASP A 188 7.11 -7.88 5.31
CA ASP A 188 8.06 -7.55 6.37
C ASP A 188 7.46 -6.54 7.36
N ALA A 189 6.62 -5.59 6.91
CA ALA A 189 5.91 -4.68 7.81
C ALA A 189 5.03 -5.43 8.84
N PHE A 190 4.32 -6.48 8.41
CA PHE A 190 3.48 -7.29 9.31
C PHE A 190 4.32 -8.11 10.29
N ILE A 191 5.44 -8.66 9.83
CA ILE A 191 6.33 -9.44 10.70
C ILE A 191 6.97 -8.54 11.75
N ILE A 192 7.53 -7.42 11.31
CA ILE A 192 8.20 -6.47 12.20
C ILE A 192 7.20 -5.90 13.22
N SER A 193 6.03 -5.44 12.78
CA SER A 193 5.03 -4.85 13.69
C SER A 193 4.51 -5.82 14.76
N ARG A 194 4.52 -7.14 14.52
CA ARG A 194 4.04 -8.14 15.48
C ARG A 194 5.11 -8.71 16.39
N ASN A 195 6.38 -8.57 16.03
CA ASN A 195 7.50 -9.14 16.78
C ASN A 195 8.40 -8.09 17.46
N TYR A 196 8.21 -6.80 17.13
CA TYR A 196 8.96 -5.69 17.71
C TYR A 196 8.04 -4.60 18.26
N ASP A 197 8.49 -3.93 19.31
CA ASP A 197 7.83 -2.72 19.81
C ASP A 197 8.19 -1.50 18.96
N VAL A 198 7.50 -1.36 17.84
CA VAL A 198 7.61 -0.22 16.92
C VAL A 198 6.90 1.05 17.44
N GLY A 199 6.19 0.90 18.55
CA GLY A 199 5.28 1.89 19.11
C GLY A 199 5.89 2.72 20.22
N ALA A 200 6.66 2.10 21.11
CA ALA A 200 7.13 2.72 22.33
C ALA A 200 8.26 3.73 22.14
N SER A 201 8.35 4.69 23.06
CA SER A 201 9.45 5.66 23.15
C SER A 201 10.75 5.04 23.65
N ASN A 202 10.66 3.91 24.38
CA ASN A 202 11.79 3.22 25.01
C ASN A 202 12.12 1.89 24.31
N GLY A 203 11.49 1.62 23.16
CA GLY A 203 11.78 0.45 22.34
C GLY A 203 13.09 0.61 21.55
N MET A 204 13.47 -0.44 20.83
CA MET A 204 14.60 -0.41 19.90
C MET A 204 14.41 0.68 18.85
N ARG A 205 15.50 1.32 18.43
CA ARG A 205 15.47 2.24 17.29
C ARG A 205 15.08 1.47 16.04
N PHE A 206 14.39 2.12 15.10
CA PHE A 206 13.95 1.46 13.87
C PHE A 206 15.12 0.80 13.10
N THR A 207 16.29 1.44 13.07
CA THR A 207 17.50 0.87 12.45
C THR A 207 17.98 -0.40 13.17
N GLU A 208 17.89 -0.45 14.51
CA GLU A 208 18.26 -1.63 15.31
C GLU A 208 17.24 -2.76 15.10
N ILE A 209 15.96 -2.43 14.92
CA ILE A 209 14.92 -3.40 14.57
C ILE A 209 15.22 -4.04 13.22
N LEU A 210 15.55 -3.24 12.19
CA LEU A 210 15.91 -3.78 10.88
C LEU A 210 17.20 -4.61 10.94
N GLU A 211 18.21 -4.15 11.67
CA GLU A 211 19.46 -4.88 11.85
C GLU A 211 19.24 -6.24 12.52
N ASP A 212 18.46 -6.28 13.62
CA ASP A 212 18.13 -7.52 14.30
C ASP A 212 17.23 -8.44 13.45
N TYR A 213 16.26 -7.89 12.72
CA TYR A 213 15.34 -8.66 11.89
C TYR A 213 16.06 -9.36 10.72
N TYR A 214 16.96 -8.67 10.03
CA TYR A 214 17.66 -9.24 8.87
C TYR A 214 18.96 -9.96 9.22
N ASN A 215 19.66 -9.57 10.29
CA ASN A 215 21.01 -10.07 10.59
C ASN A 215 21.22 -10.55 12.04
N GLY A 216 20.22 -10.40 12.92
CA GLY A 216 20.33 -10.70 14.34
C GLY A 216 19.48 -11.89 14.78
N ALA A 217 19.04 -11.87 16.04
CA ALA A 217 18.23 -12.94 16.61
C ALA A 217 16.81 -12.97 16.01
N GLY A 218 16.37 -11.86 15.43
CA GLY A 218 15.15 -11.72 14.65
C GLY A 218 15.12 -12.47 13.33
N GLN A 219 16.28 -12.95 12.84
CA GLN A 219 16.38 -13.68 11.58
C GLN A 219 15.45 -14.90 11.52
N LYS A 220 15.17 -15.56 12.64
CA LYS A 220 14.19 -16.64 12.71
C LYS A 220 12.78 -16.23 12.25
N TYR A 221 12.38 -14.97 12.44
CA TYR A 221 11.10 -14.46 11.95
C TYR A 221 11.17 -14.18 10.46
N ASN A 222 12.32 -13.71 9.98
CA ASN A 222 12.59 -13.45 8.58
C ASN A 222 12.62 -14.76 7.75
N ASP A 223 13.22 -15.83 8.28
CA ASP A 223 13.29 -17.15 7.66
C ASP A 223 11.90 -17.77 7.44
N HIS A 224 10.93 -17.42 8.29
CA HIS A 224 9.55 -17.90 8.24
C HIS A 224 8.52 -16.79 7.95
N ARG A 225 8.96 -15.72 7.28
CA ARG A 225 8.14 -14.50 7.12
C ARG A 225 6.84 -14.73 6.38
N PHE A 226 6.79 -15.62 5.39
CA PHE A 226 5.58 -15.87 4.58
C PHE A 226 4.55 -16.66 5.38
N SER A 227 4.98 -17.69 6.13
CA SER A 227 4.08 -18.46 6.99
C SER A 227 3.57 -17.63 8.16
N LEU A 228 4.44 -16.84 8.80
CA LEU A 228 4.05 -15.91 9.86
C LEU A 228 3.08 -14.83 9.34
N PHE A 229 3.35 -14.29 8.15
CA PHE A 229 2.50 -13.27 7.54
C PHE A 229 1.09 -13.84 7.31
N CYS A 230 0.98 -15.01 6.67
CA CYS A 230 -0.28 -15.73 6.49
C CYS A 230 -1.08 -15.88 7.80
N GLN A 231 -0.40 -16.21 8.90
CA GLN A 231 -1.04 -16.30 10.21
C GLN A 231 -1.54 -14.93 10.71
N TYR A 232 -0.75 -13.88 10.54
CA TYR A 232 -1.07 -12.53 11.06
C TYR A 232 -2.24 -11.85 10.36
N PHE A 233 -2.43 -12.04 9.05
CA PHE A 233 -3.59 -11.49 8.33
C PHE A 233 -4.77 -12.49 8.21
N GLY A 234 -4.72 -13.62 8.92
CA GLY A 234 -5.90 -14.41 9.30
C GLY A 234 -6.06 -15.79 8.63
N LEU A 235 -5.07 -16.30 7.90
CA LEU A 235 -5.07 -17.68 7.41
C LEU A 235 -4.67 -18.65 8.52
N LYS A 236 -5.30 -19.83 8.54
CA LYS A 236 -5.19 -20.81 9.63
C LYS A 236 -5.15 -22.25 9.12
N GLY A 237 -4.45 -23.11 9.85
CA GLY A 237 -4.43 -24.55 9.60
C GLY A 237 -3.79 -24.90 8.26
N TRP A 238 -2.54 -24.49 8.07
CA TRP A 238 -1.72 -24.90 6.92
C TRP A 238 -1.43 -26.40 6.98
N ASP A 239 -1.74 -27.14 5.92
CA ASP A 239 -1.51 -28.60 5.83
C ASP A 239 -0.32 -28.99 4.93
N GLY A 240 0.44 -27.99 4.44
CA GLY A 240 1.50 -28.16 3.45
C GLY A 240 1.08 -27.83 2.01
N GLN A 241 -0.23 -27.70 1.74
CA GLN A 241 -0.76 -27.34 0.42
C GLN A 241 -1.83 -26.26 0.45
N LYS A 242 -2.65 -26.20 1.49
CA LYS A 242 -3.75 -25.24 1.65
C LYS A 242 -3.95 -24.85 3.11
N PHE A 243 -4.63 -23.73 3.31
CA PHE A 243 -5.16 -23.36 4.62
C PHE A 243 -6.58 -23.92 4.83
N ALA A 244 -6.88 -24.32 6.06
CA ALA A 244 -8.20 -24.84 6.40
C ALA A 244 -9.34 -23.82 6.22
N ASN A 245 -9.03 -22.51 6.27
CA ASN A 245 -10.02 -21.43 6.18
C ASN A 245 -9.95 -20.58 4.89
N GLU A 246 -9.30 -21.06 3.82
CA GLU A 246 -9.13 -20.28 2.57
C GLU A 246 -10.45 -19.71 2.03
N SER A 247 -11.53 -20.51 2.01
CA SER A 247 -12.81 -20.05 1.47
C SER A 247 -13.45 -18.94 2.31
N GLN A 248 -13.26 -18.97 3.64
CA GLN A 248 -13.73 -17.89 4.52
C GLN A 248 -12.90 -16.63 4.30
N TRP A 249 -11.57 -16.80 4.20
CA TRP A 249 -10.62 -15.73 3.96
C TRP A 249 -10.91 -15.01 2.63
N LEU A 250 -11.04 -15.77 1.54
CA LEU A 250 -11.37 -15.23 0.21
C LEU A 250 -12.70 -14.49 0.22
N ARG A 251 -13.72 -14.99 0.92
CA ARG A 251 -15.02 -14.33 1.03
C ARG A 251 -14.94 -12.98 1.76
N HIS A 252 -14.13 -12.91 2.81
CA HIS A 252 -13.89 -11.67 3.56
C HIS A 252 -13.13 -10.67 2.68
N TYR A 253 -11.94 -11.04 2.20
CA TYR A 253 -11.09 -10.12 1.43
C TYR A 253 -11.64 -9.78 0.04
N ARG A 254 -12.55 -10.58 -0.53
CA ARG A 254 -13.30 -10.15 -1.73
C ARG A 254 -14.15 -8.90 -1.47
N LYS A 255 -14.71 -8.75 -0.26
CA LYS A 255 -15.45 -7.55 0.12
C LYS A 255 -14.51 -6.39 0.40
N GLU A 256 -13.46 -6.63 1.19
CA GLU A 256 -12.43 -5.63 1.49
C GLU A 256 -11.78 -5.09 0.22
N LEU A 257 -11.43 -5.98 -0.73
CA LEU A 257 -10.82 -5.60 -2.01
C LEU A 257 -11.78 -4.77 -2.86
N ARG A 258 -13.07 -5.14 -2.93
CA ARG A 258 -14.08 -4.34 -3.65
C ARG A 258 -14.15 -2.93 -3.06
N ASP A 259 -14.21 -2.83 -1.74
CA ASP A 259 -14.36 -1.54 -1.04
C ASP A 259 -13.08 -0.70 -1.18
N ASN A 260 -11.91 -1.33 -1.14
CA ASN A 260 -10.63 -0.69 -1.44
C ASN A 260 -10.58 -0.17 -2.90
N VAL A 261 -11.03 -0.97 -3.87
CA VAL A 261 -11.16 -0.50 -5.27
C VAL A 261 -12.09 0.71 -5.37
N CYS A 262 -13.16 0.80 -4.56
CA CYS A 262 -14.00 2.00 -4.53
C CYS A 262 -13.20 3.23 -4.09
N PHE A 263 -12.38 3.11 -3.05
CA PHE A 263 -11.49 4.20 -2.61
C PHE A 263 -10.44 4.55 -3.67
N GLN A 264 -9.82 3.55 -4.29
CA GLN A 264 -8.87 3.72 -5.38
C GLN A 264 -9.51 4.52 -6.52
N VAL A 265 -10.65 4.05 -7.04
CA VAL A 265 -11.37 4.69 -8.15
C VAL A 265 -11.79 6.11 -7.78
N PHE A 266 -12.33 6.32 -6.58
CA PHE A 266 -12.68 7.66 -6.07
C PHE A 266 -11.46 8.59 -6.11
N SER A 267 -10.31 8.10 -5.62
CA SER A 267 -9.07 8.89 -5.55
C SER A 267 -8.47 9.19 -6.93
N LEU A 268 -8.70 8.33 -7.92
CA LEU A 268 -8.11 8.48 -9.25
C LEU A 268 -8.97 9.32 -10.20
N THR A 269 -10.27 9.45 -9.95
CA THR A 269 -11.19 10.21 -10.82
C THR A 269 -11.29 11.68 -10.40
N ASP A 270 -10.90 12.60 -11.28
CA ASP A 270 -10.91 14.05 -11.03
C ASP A 270 -12.25 14.74 -11.42
N GLU A 271 -13.27 13.94 -11.76
CA GLU A 271 -14.58 14.41 -12.21
C GLU A 271 -15.59 14.45 -11.05
N LYS A 272 -16.20 15.59 -10.74
CA LYS A 272 -17.06 15.76 -9.54
C LYS A 272 -18.21 14.74 -9.41
N LEU A 273 -18.85 14.35 -10.51
CA LEU A 273 -19.96 13.38 -10.48
C LEU A 273 -19.45 11.94 -10.65
N ASP A 274 -18.58 11.70 -11.64
CA ASP A 274 -18.05 10.37 -11.92
C ASP A 274 -17.17 9.84 -10.78
N SER A 275 -16.48 10.72 -10.04
CA SER A 275 -15.73 10.36 -8.83
C SER A 275 -16.60 9.75 -7.75
N VAL A 276 -17.91 10.04 -7.71
CA VAL A 276 -18.85 9.43 -6.76
C VAL A 276 -19.60 8.27 -7.42
N TRP A 277 -20.06 8.45 -8.65
CA TRP A 277 -20.87 7.46 -9.35
C TRP A 277 -20.10 6.17 -9.65
N LEU A 278 -18.87 6.27 -10.16
CA LEU A 278 -18.11 5.10 -10.57
C LEU A 278 -17.75 4.18 -9.38
N PRO A 279 -17.29 4.69 -8.22
CA PRO A 279 -17.13 3.87 -7.02
C PRO A 279 -18.44 3.22 -6.53
N LEU A 280 -19.57 3.93 -6.57
CA LEU A 280 -20.86 3.35 -6.18
C LEU A 280 -21.25 2.18 -7.08
N VAL A 281 -21.06 2.33 -8.40
CA VAL A 281 -21.31 1.28 -9.39
C VAL A 281 -20.43 0.06 -9.12
N VAL A 282 -19.15 0.25 -8.80
CA VAL A 282 -18.24 -0.83 -8.36
C VAL A 282 -18.73 -1.49 -7.07
N TRP A 283 -19.14 -0.71 -6.08
CA TRP A 283 -19.59 -1.20 -4.78
C TRP A 283 -20.85 -2.09 -4.88
N PHE A 284 -21.81 -1.71 -5.74
CA PHE A 284 -22.97 -2.53 -6.08
C PHE A 284 -22.63 -3.75 -6.96
N GLY A 285 -21.36 -3.93 -7.33
CA GLY A 285 -20.86 -5.13 -7.96
C GLY A 285 -20.94 -5.12 -9.48
N MET A 286 -21.11 -3.95 -10.09
CA MET A 286 -20.90 -3.81 -11.53
C MET A 286 -19.39 -3.92 -11.84
N TYR A 287 -19.05 -4.25 -13.08
CA TYR A 287 -17.67 -4.47 -13.54
C TYR A 287 -16.90 -5.61 -12.84
N LYS A 288 -17.55 -6.48 -12.04
CA LYS A 288 -16.94 -7.68 -11.46
C LYS A 288 -16.06 -8.49 -12.45
N PRO A 289 -16.51 -8.76 -13.70
CA PRO A 289 -15.68 -9.52 -14.65
C PRO A 289 -14.40 -8.78 -15.09
N THR A 290 -14.43 -7.45 -15.08
CA THR A 290 -13.31 -6.57 -15.47
C THR A 290 -12.32 -6.40 -14.33
N LEU A 291 -12.81 -6.25 -13.09
CA LEU A 291 -11.96 -6.02 -11.91
C LEU A 291 -11.12 -7.24 -11.52
N LYS A 292 -11.55 -8.46 -11.90
CA LYS A 292 -10.81 -9.72 -11.65
C LYS A 292 -10.39 -9.94 -10.18
N MET A 293 -11.13 -9.38 -9.23
CA MET A 293 -10.79 -9.40 -7.80
C MET A 293 -10.53 -10.81 -7.24
N GLU A 294 -11.41 -11.76 -7.56
CA GLU A 294 -11.28 -13.16 -7.10
C GLU A 294 -10.03 -13.83 -7.67
N TYR A 295 -9.78 -13.65 -8.97
CA TYR A 295 -8.57 -14.14 -9.62
C TYR A 295 -7.29 -13.57 -9.00
N LEU A 296 -7.24 -12.26 -8.71
CA LEU A 296 -6.06 -11.64 -8.12
C LEU A 296 -5.82 -12.10 -6.67
N LEU A 297 -6.89 -12.27 -5.88
CA LEU A 297 -6.77 -12.82 -4.52
C LEU A 297 -6.29 -14.27 -4.53
N GLU A 298 -6.79 -15.10 -5.45
CA GLU A 298 -6.33 -16.47 -5.62
C GLU A 298 -4.88 -16.54 -6.10
N LEU A 299 -4.50 -15.69 -7.06
CA LEU A 299 -3.12 -15.58 -7.54
C LEU A 299 -2.17 -15.21 -6.40
N TYR A 300 -2.54 -14.21 -5.59
CA TYR A 300 -1.77 -13.78 -4.43
C TYR A 300 -1.62 -14.90 -3.40
N LEU A 301 -2.72 -15.56 -3.03
CA LEU A 301 -2.72 -16.68 -2.08
C LEU A 301 -1.86 -17.85 -2.59
N ASN A 302 -1.95 -18.20 -3.88
CA ASN A 302 -1.14 -19.26 -4.47
C ASN A 302 0.36 -18.90 -4.49
N ALA A 303 0.70 -17.63 -4.72
CA ALA A 303 2.07 -17.16 -4.65
C ALA A 303 2.63 -17.29 -3.21
N LEU A 304 1.88 -16.86 -2.20
CA LEU A 304 2.26 -17.01 -0.79
C LEU A 304 2.46 -18.49 -0.40
N LYS A 305 1.54 -19.37 -0.81
CA LYS A 305 1.66 -20.82 -0.56
C LYS A 305 2.93 -21.41 -1.18
N SER A 306 3.26 -21.00 -2.40
CA SER A 306 4.49 -21.42 -3.09
C SER A 306 5.75 -20.90 -2.40
N LEU A 307 5.69 -19.73 -1.74
CA LEU A 307 6.79 -19.16 -0.98
C LEU A 307 6.98 -19.87 0.37
N ILE A 308 5.88 -20.19 1.07
CA ILE A 308 5.92 -20.98 2.31
C ILE A 308 6.62 -22.34 2.09
N GLN A 309 6.35 -23.00 0.97
CA GLN A 309 7.01 -24.27 0.62
C GLN A 309 8.52 -24.17 0.41
N LYS A 310 9.06 -22.95 0.27
CA LYS A 310 10.50 -22.69 0.12
C LYS A 310 11.15 -22.22 1.42
N GLU A 311 10.36 -21.97 2.46
CA GLU A 311 10.91 -21.63 3.78
C GLU A 311 11.69 -22.83 4.35
N PRO A 312 12.70 -22.59 5.20
CA PRO A 312 13.40 -23.66 5.88
C PRO A 312 12.42 -24.55 6.64
N ASN A 313 12.64 -25.87 6.64
CA ASN A 313 11.86 -26.76 7.51
C ASN A 313 12.22 -26.47 8.97
N THR A 314 11.21 -26.24 9.81
CA THR A 314 11.37 -26.12 11.28
C THR A 314 11.76 -27.43 11.93
#